data_AF-A0A962NB76-F1
#
_entry.id   AF-A0A962NB76-F1
#
_cell.length_a   1.000
_cell.length_b   1.000
_cell.length_c   1.000
_cell.angle_alpha   90.00
_cell.angle_beta   90.00
_cell.angle_gamma   90.00
#
_symmetry.space_group_name_H-M   'P 1'
#
loop_
_entity.id
_entity.type
_entity.pdbx_description
1 polymer ?
#
loop_
_entity_poly.entity_id
_entity_poly.type
_entity_poly.pdbx_seq_one_letter_code
_entity_poly.pdbx_strand_id
1 'polypeptide(L)'
;VAYRGLIAYRLRIVDVSTGQLAYSRQFASSKGGFGDTFKNMFNDTTSAGAARQAALQQTTKELAQFIDQAFPIEAQILSIEKRGRKGEALEVLIDRGPADGVSRKTALVVFQRSEIQAGDRVLTREQELAQLEVLRSEGEQLSVAKVRKGGAELAAAFDRQEVVHVKVR
;
A
#
# COMPACT_ATOMS: atom_id res chain seq x y z
N VAL A 1 -41.29 2.55 -0.90
CA VAL A 1 -40.45 3.53 -1.63
C VAL A 1 -38.99 3.17 -1.38
N ALA A 2 -38.29 2.67 -2.39
CA ALA A 2 -36.85 2.38 -2.31
C ALA A 2 -36.09 3.63 -2.77
N TYR A 3 -35.13 4.09 -1.98
CA TYR A 3 -34.32 5.28 -2.28
C TYR A 3 -32.98 4.83 -2.86
N ARG A 4 -32.63 5.33 -4.06
CA ARG A 4 -31.35 5.05 -4.73
C ARG A 4 -30.51 6.32 -4.80
N GLY A 5 -29.24 6.25 -4.42
CA GLY A 5 -28.29 7.35 -4.51
C GLY A 5 -27.06 6.96 -5.33
N LEU A 6 -26.62 7.85 -6.22
CA LEU A 6 -25.38 7.71 -6.99
C LEU A 6 -24.47 8.89 -6.65
N ILE A 7 -23.22 8.59 -6.28
CA ILE A 7 -22.17 9.57 -6.01
C ILE A 7 -21.02 9.26 -6.96
N ALA A 8 -20.70 10.21 -7.84
CA ALA A 8 -19.58 10.12 -8.77
C ALA A 8 -18.71 11.36 -8.61
N TYR A 9 -17.39 11.16 -8.49
CA TYR A 9 -16.42 12.23 -8.26
C TYR A 9 -15.08 11.88 -8.90
N ARG A 10 -14.29 12.91 -9.23
CA ARG A 10 -12.93 12.75 -9.74
C ARG A 10 -11.97 13.34 -8.72
N LEU A 11 -11.06 12.51 -8.20
CA LEU A 11 -10.00 12.97 -7.31
C LEU A 11 -8.74 13.23 -8.10
N ARG A 12 -8.11 14.37 -7.82
CA ARG A 12 -6.85 14.81 -8.41
C ARG A 12 -5.92 15.20 -7.28
N ILE A 13 -4.76 14.59 -7.25
CA ILE A 13 -3.64 14.98 -6.42
C ILE A 13 -2.76 15.85 -7.31
N VAL A 14 -2.55 17.08 -6.85
CA VAL A 14 -1.74 18.10 -7.52
C VAL A 14 -0.59 18.41 -6.57
N ASP A 15 0.63 18.37 -7.08
CA ASP A 15 1.79 18.85 -6.36
C ASP A 15 1.65 20.38 -6.20
N VAL A 16 1.58 20.85 -4.96
CA VAL A 16 1.32 22.26 -4.63
C VAL A 16 2.48 23.16 -5.04
N SER A 17 3.70 22.62 -5.12
CA SER A 17 4.91 23.36 -5.46
C SER A 17 5.10 23.52 -6.96
N THR A 18 4.66 22.54 -7.77
CA THR A 18 4.83 22.53 -9.23
C THR A 18 3.55 22.78 -10.01
N GLY A 19 2.38 22.68 -9.35
CA GLY A 19 1.06 22.74 -9.99
C GLY A 19 0.77 21.54 -10.91
N GLN A 20 1.64 20.53 -10.92
CA GLN A 20 1.51 19.38 -11.80
C GLN A 20 0.58 18.31 -11.20
N LEU A 21 -0.17 17.65 -12.07
CA LEU A 21 -1.06 16.56 -11.70
C LEU A 21 -0.23 15.31 -11.35
N ALA A 22 -0.05 15.03 -10.06
CA ALA A 22 0.71 13.87 -9.59
C ALA A 22 -0.07 12.56 -9.77
N TYR A 23 -1.39 12.59 -9.52
CA TYR A 23 -2.23 11.39 -9.64
C TYR A 23 -3.70 11.78 -9.85
N SER A 24 -4.44 11.11 -10.73
CA SER A 24 -5.85 11.44 -11.01
C SER A 24 -6.65 10.18 -11.26
N ARG A 25 -7.71 9.96 -10.47
CA ARG A 25 -8.62 8.84 -10.67
C ARG A 25 -10.07 9.29 -10.53
N GLN A 26 -10.89 8.76 -11.41
CA GLN A 26 -12.32 8.96 -11.38
C GLN A 26 -12.97 7.81 -10.62
N PHE A 27 -13.75 8.16 -9.60
CA PHE A 27 -14.55 7.25 -8.80
C PHE A 27 -15.99 7.43 -9.24
N ALA A 28 -16.53 6.41 -9.87
CA ALA A 28 -17.97 6.22 -9.94
C ALA A 28 -18.22 4.95 -9.13
N SER A 29 -18.85 5.09 -7.96
CA SER A 29 -19.28 3.91 -7.23
C SER A 29 -20.40 3.26 -8.06
N SER A 30 -19.99 2.23 -8.80
CA SER A 30 -20.78 1.08 -9.25
C SER A 30 -19.78 0.04 -9.76
N LYS A 31 -19.06 -0.69 -8.89
CA LYS A 31 -17.97 -1.64 -9.27
C LYS A 31 -18.33 -2.82 -10.24
N GLY A 32 -18.61 -2.63 -11.51
CA GLY A 32 -18.02 -3.58 -12.46
C GLY A 32 -16.81 -2.91 -13.06
N GLY A 33 -16.08 -3.59 -13.93
CA GLY A 33 -15.81 -2.89 -15.19
C GLY A 33 -17.18 -2.44 -15.72
N PHE A 34 -17.56 -1.18 -15.49
CA PHE A 34 -18.83 -0.53 -15.84
C PHE A 34 -20.17 -1.24 -15.49
N GLY A 35 -20.22 -2.54 -15.12
CA GLY A 35 -21.45 -3.36 -15.14
C GLY A 35 -21.83 -4.20 -13.90
N ASP A 36 -20.90 -4.75 -13.11
CA ASP A 36 -21.20 -5.84 -12.14
C ASP A 36 -21.38 -5.46 -10.65
N THR A 37 -21.01 -4.27 -10.21
CA THR A 37 -21.43 -3.69 -8.90
C THR A 37 -22.26 -2.45 -9.14
N PHE A 38 -23.01 -2.48 -10.22
CA PHE A 38 -24.38 -2.06 -10.08
C PHE A 38 -25.08 -2.97 -9.04
N LYS A 39 -24.94 -4.30 -9.09
CA LYS A 39 -25.69 -5.22 -8.21
C LYS A 39 -25.41 -5.07 -6.71
N ASN A 40 -24.15 -4.95 -6.28
CA ASN A 40 -23.80 -4.89 -4.85
C ASN A 40 -23.89 -3.48 -4.23
N MET A 41 -24.21 -2.45 -5.02
CA MET A 41 -24.55 -1.12 -4.50
C MET A 41 -26.05 -0.94 -4.25
N PHE A 42 -26.87 -1.86 -4.75
CA PHE A 42 -28.27 -1.96 -4.37
C PHE A 42 -28.39 -2.79 -3.10
N ASN A 43 -27.81 -2.31 -2.00
CA ASN A 43 -28.31 -2.77 -0.71
C ASN A 43 -29.67 -2.11 -0.56
N ASP A 44 -30.73 -2.88 -0.82
CA ASP A 44 -32.13 -2.46 -0.76
C ASP A 44 -32.44 -2.18 0.72
N THR A 45 -31.99 -1.02 1.20
CA THR A 45 -32.19 -0.60 2.58
C THR A 45 -33.50 0.17 2.64
N THR A 46 -34.35 -0.22 3.60
CA THR A 46 -35.71 0.27 3.78
C THR A 46 -35.80 1.74 4.21
N SER A 47 -34.67 2.45 4.38
CA SER A 47 -34.65 3.88 4.76
C SER A 47 -33.59 4.69 4.02
N ALA A 48 -33.95 5.93 3.66
CA ALA A 48 -33.04 6.89 2.99
C ALA A 48 -31.79 7.23 3.82
N GLY A 49 -31.85 7.10 5.15
CA GLY A 49 -30.71 7.32 6.05
C GLY A 49 -29.65 6.23 5.93
N ALA A 50 -30.07 4.97 5.85
CA ALA A 50 -29.17 3.83 5.69
C ALA A 50 -28.45 3.85 4.33
N ALA A 51 -29.17 4.22 3.26
CA ALA A 51 -28.58 4.39 1.92
C ALA A 51 -27.50 5.49 1.89
N ARG A 52 -27.73 6.63 2.57
CA ARG A 52 -26.73 7.71 2.69
C ARG A 52 -25.49 7.27 3.46
N GLN A 53 -25.67 6.58 4.58
CA GLN A 53 -24.54 6.14 5.41
C GLN A 53 -23.70 5.06 4.70
N ALA A 54 -24.33 4.14 3.97
CA ALA A 54 -23.61 3.15 3.16
C ALA A 54 -22.78 3.79 2.04
N ALA A 55 -23.37 4.76 1.32
CA ALA A 55 -22.66 5.49 0.26
C ALA A 55 -21.45 6.27 0.80
N LEU A 56 -21.59 6.91 1.97
CA LEU A 56 -20.48 7.61 2.64
C LEU A 56 -19.37 6.64 3.06
N GLN A 57 -19.71 5.52 3.70
CA GLN A 57 -18.70 4.53 4.11
C GLN A 57 -17.92 3.96 2.93
N GLN A 58 -18.60 3.70 1.80
CA GLN A 58 -17.93 3.20 0.60
C GLN A 58 -17.04 4.25 -0.05
N THR A 59 -17.51 5.50 -0.12
CA THR A 59 -16.71 6.66 -0.58
C THR A 59 -15.44 6.82 0.24
N THR A 60 -15.54 6.76 1.59
CA THR A 60 -14.38 6.87 2.49
C THR A 60 -13.37 5.74 2.25
N LYS A 61 -13.84 4.51 2.04
CA LYS A 61 -12.95 3.38 1.73
C LYS A 61 -12.26 3.54 0.37
N GLU A 62 -13.00 3.96 -0.66
CA GLU A 62 -12.46 4.18 -2.00
C GLU A 62 -11.45 5.34 -2.02
N LEU A 63 -11.70 6.40 -1.25
CA LEU A 63 -10.79 7.52 -1.05
C LEU A 63 -9.52 7.11 -0.29
N ALA A 64 -9.65 6.34 0.80
CA ALA A 64 -8.48 5.84 1.53
C ALA A 64 -7.57 5.00 0.60
N GLN A 65 -8.16 4.04 -0.14
CA GLN A 65 -7.41 3.23 -1.11
C GLN A 65 -6.77 4.07 -2.22
N PHE A 66 -7.41 5.15 -2.66
CA PHE A 66 -6.84 6.06 -3.64
C PHE A 66 -5.59 6.74 -3.12
N ILE A 67 -5.67 7.27 -1.88
CA ILE A 67 -4.57 7.95 -1.23
C ILE A 67 -3.42 6.97 -1.00
N ASP A 68 -3.70 5.78 -0.47
CA ASP A 68 -2.70 4.73 -0.22
C ASP A 68 -1.98 4.30 -1.52
N GLN A 69 -2.69 4.25 -2.65
CA GLN A 69 -2.09 3.91 -3.94
C GLN A 69 -1.29 5.06 -4.57
N ALA A 70 -1.72 6.29 -4.34
CA ALA A 70 -1.04 7.47 -4.86
C ALA A 70 0.23 7.79 -4.08
N PHE A 71 0.23 7.51 -2.78
CA PHE A 71 1.32 7.76 -1.85
C PHE A 71 1.63 6.49 -1.06
N PRO A 72 2.21 5.46 -1.71
CA PRO A 72 2.60 4.25 -1.00
C PRO A 72 3.61 4.61 0.10
N ILE A 73 3.42 4.07 1.30
CA ILE A 73 4.40 4.18 2.38
C ILE A 73 5.61 3.35 1.96
N GLU A 74 6.64 4.03 1.45
CA GLU A 74 7.93 3.42 1.15
C GLU A 74 8.87 3.56 2.35
N ALA A 75 9.42 2.43 2.78
CA ALA A 75 10.45 2.33 3.81
C ALA A 75 11.71 1.67 3.24
N GLN A 76 12.83 1.87 3.94
CA GLN A 76 14.12 1.25 3.70
C GLN A 76 14.53 0.41 4.90
N ILE A 77 15.33 -0.62 4.64
CA ILE A 77 15.92 -1.44 5.69
C ILE A 77 17.25 -0.80 6.10
N LEU A 78 17.34 -0.39 7.36
CA LEU A 78 18.52 0.25 7.93
C LEU A 78 19.57 -0.79 8.38
N SER A 79 19.11 -1.88 9.01
CA SER A 79 19.98 -2.92 9.56
C SER A 79 19.24 -4.26 9.69
N ILE A 80 20.02 -5.34 9.68
CA ILE A 80 19.55 -6.67 10.11
C ILE A 80 19.88 -6.83 11.59
N GLU A 81 18.86 -6.70 12.44
CA GLU A 81 18.98 -6.81 13.91
C GLU A 81 19.25 -8.24 14.37
N LYS A 82 18.74 -9.22 13.62
CA LYS A 82 18.90 -10.63 13.98
C LYS A 82 19.04 -11.51 12.75
N ARG A 83 20.08 -12.34 12.74
CA ARG A 83 20.28 -13.41 11.76
C ARG A 83 20.00 -14.78 12.37
N GLY A 84 19.51 -15.70 11.55
CA GLY A 84 19.35 -17.10 11.90
C GLY A 84 20.64 -17.89 11.70
N ARG A 85 20.58 -19.19 12.01
CA ARG A 85 21.76 -20.06 12.03
C ARG A 85 22.36 -20.31 10.64
N LYS A 86 21.59 -20.12 9.56
CA LYS A 86 22.05 -20.26 8.18
C LYS A 86 22.31 -18.89 7.52
N GLY A 87 22.35 -17.82 8.32
CA GLY A 87 22.58 -16.45 7.84
C GLY A 87 21.32 -15.72 7.37
N GLU A 88 20.14 -16.32 7.48
CA GLU A 88 18.87 -15.70 7.11
C GLU A 88 18.52 -14.49 7.99
N ALA A 89 17.99 -13.42 7.41
CA ALA A 89 17.45 -12.30 8.19
C ALA A 89 16.17 -12.74 8.92
N LEU A 90 16.14 -12.55 10.24
CA LEU A 90 14.98 -12.85 11.10
C LEU A 90 14.30 -11.59 11.59
N GLU A 91 15.07 -10.56 11.97
CA GLU A 91 14.56 -9.25 12.39
C GLU A 91 15.36 -8.16 11.68
N VAL A 92 14.67 -7.12 11.22
CA VAL A 92 15.23 -5.98 10.50
C VAL A 92 14.69 -4.68 11.06
N LEU A 93 15.52 -3.64 11.04
CA LEU A 93 15.14 -2.28 11.39
C LEU A 93 14.73 -1.52 10.13
N ILE A 94 13.60 -0.82 10.17
CA ILE A 94 13.10 0.02 9.08
C ILE A 94 12.98 1.47 9.52
N ASP A 95 13.17 2.39 8.56
CA ASP A 95 13.14 3.84 8.74
C ASP A 95 11.72 4.45 8.77
N ARG A 96 10.70 3.64 9.09
CA ARG A 96 9.31 4.08 9.21
C ARG A 96 8.71 3.61 10.53
N GLY A 97 7.94 4.50 11.14
CA GLY A 97 7.32 4.26 12.43
C GLY A 97 5.83 4.61 12.46
N PRO A 98 5.26 4.71 13.68
CA PRO A 98 3.86 5.06 13.88
C PRO A 98 3.46 6.38 13.23
N ALA A 99 4.36 7.36 13.16
CA ALA A 99 4.12 8.66 12.51
C ALA A 99 3.80 8.51 11.01
N ASP A 100 4.35 7.46 10.39
CA ASP A 100 4.19 7.15 8.96
C ASP A 100 3.08 6.11 8.71
N GLY A 101 2.28 5.77 9.73
CA GLY A 101 1.23 4.75 9.63
C GLY A 101 1.73 3.31 9.76
N VAL A 102 3.01 3.10 10.12
CA VAL A 102 3.59 1.78 10.35
C VAL A 102 3.44 1.42 11.82
N SER A 103 2.60 0.42 12.13
CA SER A 103 2.29 0.03 13.50
C SER A 103 2.45 -1.46 13.72
N ARG A 104 2.34 -1.92 14.97
CA ARG A 104 2.50 -3.34 15.31
C ARG A 104 1.52 -4.21 14.52
N LYS A 105 2.01 -5.33 13.98
CA LYS A 105 1.29 -6.25 13.07
C LYS A 105 1.02 -5.70 11.66
N THR A 106 1.49 -4.50 11.31
CA THR A 106 1.47 -4.06 9.92
C THR A 106 2.28 -5.03 9.06
N ALA A 107 1.67 -5.51 7.98
CA ALA A 107 2.30 -6.39 7.00
C ALA A 107 3.04 -5.53 5.97
N LEU A 108 4.28 -5.91 5.69
CA LEU A 108 5.15 -5.21 4.76
C LEU A 108 5.67 -6.20 3.72
N VAL A 109 5.93 -5.71 2.51
CA VAL A 109 6.54 -6.48 1.43
C VAL A 109 7.81 -5.76 0.99
N VAL A 110 8.90 -6.51 0.92
CA VAL A 110 10.18 -6.04 0.39
C VAL A 110 10.28 -6.48 -1.06
N PHE A 111 10.64 -5.56 -1.94
CA PHE A 111 10.82 -5.82 -3.35
C PHE A 111 12.05 -5.10 -3.88
N GLN A 112 12.60 -5.65 -4.95
CA GLN A 112 13.66 -5.06 -5.74
C GLN A 112 13.06 -4.48 -7.02
N ARG A 113 13.39 -3.24 -7.33
CA ARG A 113 13.08 -2.63 -8.63
C ARG A 113 14.24 -2.87 -9.58
N SER A 114 13.94 -3.44 -10.73
CA SER A 114 14.89 -3.56 -11.84
C SER A 114 14.29 -2.93 -13.09
N GLU A 115 15.10 -2.20 -13.83
CA GLU A 115 14.68 -1.65 -15.12
C GLU A 115 14.99 -2.64 -16.23
N ILE A 116 13.98 -2.97 -17.02
CA ILE A 116 14.10 -3.81 -18.20
C ILE A 116 13.85 -2.93 -19.42
N GLN A 117 14.86 -2.76 -20.25
CA GLN A 117 14.67 -2.19 -21.58
C GLN A 117 14.02 -3.23 -22.48
N ALA A 118 12.80 -2.93 -22.94
CA ALA A 118 12.08 -3.72 -23.94
C ALA A 118 11.89 -2.85 -25.19
N GLY A 119 12.91 -2.80 -26.04
CA GLY A 119 12.97 -1.86 -27.17
C GLY A 119 13.08 -0.42 -26.68
N ASP A 120 12.24 0.48 -27.19
CA ASP A 120 12.22 1.91 -26.82
C ASP A 120 11.50 2.20 -25.49
N ARG A 121 11.10 1.17 -24.73
CA ARG A 121 10.37 1.32 -23.47
C ARG A 121 11.19 0.80 -22.30
N VAL A 122 11.33 1.62 -21.27
CA VAL A 122 11.86 1.21 -19.96
C VAL A 122 10.69 0.69 -19.14
N LEU A 123 10.73 -0.60 -18.79
CA LEU A 123 9.75 -1.25 -17.93
C LEU A 123 10.35 -1.47 -16.54
N THR A 124 9.70 -0.98 -15.49
CA THR A 124 10.10 -1.28 -14.11
C THR A 124 9.51 -2.62 -13.69
N ARG A 125 10.36 -3.61 -13.41
CA ARG A 125 9.99 -4.89 -12.82
C ARG A 125 10.19 -4.84 -11.31
N GLU A 126 9.10 -5.03 -10.57
CA GLU A 126 9.15 -5.23 -9.12
C GLU A 126 9.21 -6.74 -8.84
N GLN A 127 10.29 -7.20 -8.19
CA GLN A 127 10.44 -8.58 -7.74
C GLN A 127 10.31 -8.63 -6.23
N GLU A 128 9.31 -9.34 -5.71
CA GLU A 128 9.15 -9.58 -4.27
C GLU A 128 10.31 -10.43 -3.75
N LEU A 129 11.00 -9.93 -2.72
CA LEU A 129 12.12 -10.61 -2.07
C LEU A 129 11.69 -11.22 -0.73
N ALA A 130 10.90 -10.48 0.07
CA ALA A 130 10.57 -10.89 1.43
C ALA A 130 9.25 -10.30 1.91
N GLN A 131 8.66 -10.95 2.91
CA GLN A 131 7.49 -10.46 3.63
C GLN A 131 7.88 -10.19 5.07
N LEU A 132 7.58 -9.01 5.58
CA LEU A 132 7.85 -8.61 6.95
C LEU A 132 6.56 -8.33 7.71
N GLU A 133 6.63 -8.39 9.03
CA GLU A 133 5.58 -7.96 9.93
C GLU A 133 6.19 -7.15 11.07
N VAL A 134 5.66 -5.97 11.34
CA VAL A 134 6.17 -5.10 12.41
C VAL A 134 5.96 -5.76 13.77
N LEU A 135 7.06 -5.98 14.50
CA LEU A 135 7.06 -6.53 15.85
C LEU A 135 6.80 -5.47 16.92
N ARG A 136 7.54 -4.35 16.81
CA ARG A 136 7.54 -3.22 17.73
C ARG A 136 8.05 -1.98 17.01
N SER A 137 7.62 -0.80 17.45
CA SER A 137 8.19 0.48 17.04
C SER A 137 9.29 0.91 18.00
N GLU A 138 10.32 1.58 17.48
CA GLU A 138 11.38 2.21 18.25
C GLU A 138 11.23 3.73 18.08
N GLY A 139 10.50 4.35 19.02
CA GLY A 139 10.08 5.75 18.88
C GLY A 139 9.00 5.95 17.82
N GLU A 140 8.96 7.15 17.24
CA GLU A 140 7.94 7.55 16.26
C GLU A 140 8.33 7.28 14.81
N GLN A 141 9.63 7.17 14.53
CA GLN A 141 10.18 7.13 13.17
C GLN A 141 10.78 5.78 12.78
N LEU A 142 11.07 4.88 13.74
CA LEU A 142 11.70 3.60 13.46
C LEU A 142 10.80 2.44 13.89
N SER A 143 10.94 1.31 13.20
CA SER A 143 10.28 0.07 13.60
C SER A 143 11.16 -1.15 13.39
N VAL A 144 11.00 -2.14 14.28
CA VAL A 144 11.59 -3.47 14.11
C VAL A 144 10.53 -4.39 13.52
N ALA A 145 10.86 -5.00 12.38
CA ALA A 145 10.01 -5.95 11.69
C ALA A 145 10.63 -7.35 11.70
N LYS A 146 9.82 -8.38 11.96
CA LYS A 146 10.23 -9.77 11.76
C LYS A 146 10.06 -10.16 10.30
N VAL A 147 10.99 -10.95 9.79
CA VAL A 147 10.86 -11.57 8.48
C VAL A 147 9.96 -12.80 8.60
N ARG A 148 8.88 -12.83 7.83
CA ARG A 148 7.94 -13.96 7.74
C ARG A 148 8.34 -14.94 6.64
N LYS A 149 8.80 -14.41 5.50
CA LYS A 149 9.24 -15.17 4.33
C LYS A 149 10.36 -14.41 3.64
N GLY A 150 11.26 -15.12 2.95
CA GLY A 150 12.31 -14.50 2.14
C GLY A 150 13.55 -14.04 2.91
N GLY A 151 13.81 -14.57 4.12
CA GLY A 151 14.91 -14.10 4.96
C GLY A 151 16.31 -14.35 4.40
N ALA A 152 16.48 -15.41 3.59
CA ALA A 152 17.75 -15.69 2.94
C ALA A 152 18.00 -14.72 1.76
N GLU A 153 16.97 -14.51 0.94
CA GLU A 153 16.98 -13.57 -0.19
C GLU A 153 17.21 -12.14 0.28
N LEU A 154 16.54 -11.75 1.36
CA LEU A 154 16.71 -10.44 1.99
C LEU A 154 18.12 -10.22 2.54
N ALA A 155 18.65 -11.20 3.28
CA ALA A 155 20.00 -11.12 3.80
C ALA A 155 21.02 -11.01 2.68
N ALA A 156 20.85 -11.81 1.62
CA ALA A 156 21.75 -11.78 0.47
C ALA A 156 21.67 -10.45 -0.31
N ALA A 157 20.47 -9.88 -0.49
CA ALA A 157 20.30 -8.57 -1.11
C ALA A 157 20.94 -7.45 -0.25
N PHE A 158 20.74 -7.50 1.07
CA PHE A 158 21.35 -6.55 2.01
C PHE A 158 22.87 -6.66 2.05
N ASP A 159 23.42 -7.88 2.07
CA ASP A 159 24.87 -8.13 2.07
C ASP A 159 25.54 -7.68 0.76
N ARG A 160 24.80 -7.74 -0.37
CA ARG A 160 25.23 -7.18 -1.66
C ARG A 160 25.02 -5.66 -1.76
N GLN A 161 24.50 -5.02 -0.70
CA GLN A 161 24.13 -3.60 -0.67
C GLN A 161 23.18 -3.21 -1.80
N GLU A 162 22.30 -4.13 -2.21
CA GLU A 162 21.30 -3.86 -3.23
C GLU A 162 20.21 -2.93 -2.68
N VAL A 163 19.76 -2.00 -3.52
CA VAL A 163 18.64 -1.12 -3.17
C VAL A 163 17.36 -1.95 -3.11
N VAL A 164 16.84 -2.11 -1.89
CA VAL A 164 15.57 -2.78 -1.62
C VAL A 164 14.55 -1.77 -1.11
N HIS A 165 13.32 -1.92 -1.56
CA HIS A 165 12.21 -1.06 -1.16
C HIS A 165 11.22 -1.86 -0.34
N VAL A 166 10.66 -1.25 0.69
CA VAL A 166 9.64 -1.85 1.55
C VAL A 166 8.34 -1.07 1.36
N LYS A 167 7.23 -1.76 1.11
CA LYS A 167 5.88 -1.16 1.03
C LYS A 167 4.95 -1.82 2.04
N VAL A 168 4.01 -1.04 2.57
CA VAL A 168 2.87 -1.58 3.31
C VAL A 168 1.97 -2.37 2.36
N ARG A 169 1.52 -3.55 2.80
CA ARG A 169 0.67 -4.46 2.03
C ARG A 169 -0.81 -4.13 2.16
#